data_AF-A0A7X3R887-F1
#
_entry.id   AF-A0A7X3R887-F1
#
_cell.length_a   1.000
_cell.length_b   1.000
_cell.length_c   1.000
_cell.angle_alpha   90.00
_cell.angle_beta   90.00
_cell.angle_gamma   90.00
#
_symmetry.space_group_name_H-M   'P 1'
#
loop_
_entity.id
_entity.type
_entity.pdbx_description
1 polymer ?
#
loop_
_entity_poly.entity_id
_entity_poly.type
_entity_poly.pdbx_seq_one_letter_code
_entity_poly.pdbx_strand_id
1 'polypeptide(L)'
;MPEGMLRETEGLAVVDPDRVRVPAQFRVLGRWADGSVKWVLVDFQAKADSSGTATYNLTYETGDEAPAHRQHATYNPAAHPTVRVEETEDDLHVDTGVLRFRVDRHRYRLFHSVSLGDAQHGDAQHGDAQHSKPVHADCDRGNVGEPSRAECGRDRAGDAWVRISESASDGRLARRLYGPGGLCRASLAGDACVVAVEERGPLRTVIRLESALEADLPMHHYGGYRPVRCITRIHAYAGQAFLRILQTHVFTCNPREVEIEDLALDVPTPFSGSGPDYAFGLNGVVTGTLDHGERLRVAQKKDNHVQVMHGRPGIERINAEDEACEGWATLSDGISGVGVACRNMAEEYPRAIEMTGDGRMTVYARHDPEGSRLSLARYAEEVAWHEGEGVYADGTGIAKTTECYVLYFEEDRREEAVETLRCALTQPHVSVSSEWMDRCGAAGGFAASTSIGGGKQGILAGSARVREGRPEARSAQESRPESDSERESRPESIRTPQVSPEMTRSADRMLTGFADWLARNIRLGRWYGYLDYGDVRATWDE
;
A
#
# COMPACT_ATOMS: atom_id res chain seq x y z
N MET A 1 14.06 12.02 -16.78
CA MET A 1 14.54 13.29 -17.35
C MET A 1 15.78 12.98 -18.20
N PRO A 2 15.95 13.61 -19.38
CA PRO A 2 17.14 13.46 -20.22
C PRO A 2 18.41 13.94 -19.50
N GLU A 3 19.54 13.32 -19.82
CA GLU A 3 20.86 13.75 -19.33
C GLU A 3 21.17 15.20 -19.76
N GLY A 4 21.80 15.98 -18.88
CA GLY A 4 22.12 17.39 -19.11
C GLY A 4 20.94 18.36 -19.03
N MET A 5 19.68 17.89 -19.00
CA MET A 5 18.51 18.76 -19.15
C MET A 5 18.24 19.63 -17.92
N LEU A 6 18.31 19.06 -16.72
CA LEU A 6 17.87 19.72 -15.49
C LEU A 6 18.83 19.36 -14.35
N ARG A 7 19.36 20.35 -13.64
CA ARG A 7 20.23 20.11 -12.47
C ARG A 7 19.46 20.05 -11.17
N GLU A 8 18.45 20.91 -10.98
CA GLU A 8 17.64 20.97 -9.77
C GLU A 8 16.16 21.03 -10.11
N THR A 9 15.30 20.80 -9.12
CA THR A 9 13.84 20.78 -9.36
C THR A 9 13.20 22.17 -9.36
N GLU A 10 13.97 23.24 -9.08
CA GLU A 10 13.45 24.61 -9.21
C GLU A 10 12.94 24.85 -10.62
N GLY A 11 11.81 25.53 -10.78
CA GLY A 11 11.21 25.79 -12.09
C GLY A 11 10.35 24.65 -12.65
N LEU A 12 10.32 23.46 -12.00
CA LEU A 12 9.34 22.43 -12.34
C LEU A 12 7.93 22.85 -11.91
N ALA A 13 6.94 22.54 -12.75
CA ALA A 13 5.54 22.71 -12.46
C ALA A 13 4.71 21.60 -13.09
N VAL A 14 3.57 21.28 -12.48
CA VAL A 14 2.56 20.41 -13.09
C VAL A 14 1.41 21.27 -13.56
N VAL A 15 0.95 21.04 -14.79
CA VAL A 15 -0.26 21.66 -15.33
C VAL A 15 -1.31 20.61 -15.67
N ASP A 16 -2.56 20.92 -15.37
CA ASP A 16 -3.73 20.09 -15.62
C ASP A 16 -4.17 20.15 -17.12
N PRO A 17 -5.22 19.41 -17.51
CA PRO A 17 -5.74 19.45 -18.88
C PRO A 17 -6.18 20.85 -19.35
N ASP A 18 -6.62 21.71 -18.42
CA ASP A 18 -7.04 23.09 -18.66
C ASP A 18 -5.85 24.08 -18.69
N ARG A 19 -4.62 23.55 -18.62
CA ARG A 19 -3.35 24.30 -18.59
C ARG A 19 -3.19 25.19 -17.37
N VAL A 20 -3.90 24.88 -16.30
CA VAL A 20 -3.76 25.55 -15.00
C VAL A 20 -2.68 24.83 -14.19
N ARG A 21 -1.79 25.60 -13.57
CA ARG A 21 -0.78 25.03 -12.66
C ARG A 21 -1.48 24.43 -11.44
N VAL A 22 -1.12 23.20 -11.10
CA VAL A 22 -1.62 22.53 -9.89
C VAL A 22 -0.53 22.49 -8.83
N PRO A 23 -0.91 22.50 -7.53
CA PRO A 23 0.00 22.23 -6.43
C PRO A 23 0.77 20.92 -6.66
N ALA A 24 2.10 20.99 -6.67
CA ALA A 24 2.97 19.84 -6.83
C ALA A 24 4.21 19.98 -5.95
N GLN A 25 4.72 18.84 -5.46
CA GLN A 25 6.01 18.73 -4.79
C GLN A 25 6.91 17.77 -5.57
N PHE A 26 8.22 18.04 -5.54
CA PHE A 26 9.21 17.33 -6.35
C PHE A 26 10.34 16.81 -5.47
N ARG A 27 10.82 15.59 -5.75
CA ARG A 27 12.01 15.02 -5.10
C ARG A 27 12.87 14.29 -6.10
N VAL A 28 14.17 14.58 -6.13
CA VAL A 28 15.12 13.83 -6.97
C VAL A 28 15.32 12.43 -6.39
N LEU A 29 15.07 11.39 -7.19
CA LEU A 29 15.28 9.98 -6.83
C LEU A 29 16.60 9.44 -7.35
N GLY A 30 17.16 10.04 -8.40
CA GLY A 30 18.42 9.62 -8.99
C GLY A 30 18.97 10.65 -9.96
N ARG A 31 20.29 10.64 -10.13
CA ARG A 31 21.03 11.55 -11.00
C ARG A 31 21.83 10.78 -12.06
N TRP A 32 22.10 11.44 -13.17
CA TRP A 32 23.04 11.01 -14.19
C TRP A 32 24.49 11.24 -13.72
N ALA A 33 25.46 10.71 -14.47
CA ALA A 33 26.87 10.84 -14.15
C ALA A 33 27.36 12.30 -14.19
N ASP A 34 26.76 13.14 -15.02
CA ASP A 34 27.01 14.59 -15.11
C ASP A 34 26.37 15.42 -13.96
N GLY A 35 25.69 14.75 -13.03
CA GLY A 35 24.98 15.32 -11.89
C GLY A 35 23.57 15.84 -12.18
N SER A 36 23.11 15.80 -13.44
CA SER A 36 21.75 16.19 -13.81
C SER A 36 20.70 15.19 -13.29
N VAL A 37 19.48 15.64 -13.10
CA VAL A 37 18.36 14.82 -12.61
C VAL A 37 18.04 13.73 -13.63
N LYS A 38 18.00 12.47 -13.18
CA LYS A 38 17.58 11.31 -13.97
C LYS A 38 16.14 10.92 -13.66
N TRP A 39 15.83 10.72 -12.39
CA TRP A 39 14.51 10.36 -11.88
C TRP A 39 14.03 11.41 -10.89
N VAL A 40 12.79 11.87 -11.06
CA VAL A 40 12.10 12.81 -10.16
C VAL A 40 10.77 12.19 -9.75
N LEU A 41 10.51 12.20 -8.45
CA LEU A 41 9.20 11.91 -7.89
C LEU A 41 8.37 13.18 -7.90
N VAL A 42 7.13 13.07 -8.37
CA VAL A 42 6.17 14.17 -8.44
C VAL A 42 4.95 13.75 -7.62
N ASP A 43 4.64 14.48 -6.54
CA ASP A 43 3.36 14.31 -5.85
C ASP A 43 2.48 15.52 -6.14
N PHE A 44 1.24 15.24 -6.53
CA PHE A 44 0.19 16.21 -6.80
C PHE A 44 -1.17 15.53 -6.66
N GLN A 45 -2.24 16.31 -6.52
CA GLN A 45 -3.60 15.79 -6.44
C GLN A 45 -4.25 15.87 -7.82
N ALA A 46 -4.47 14.71 -8.43
CA ALA A 46 -5.11 14.60 -9.73
C ALA A 46 -6.63 14.50 -9.57
N LYS A 47 -7.36 15.21 -10.43
CA LYS A 47 -8.76 14.98 -10.72
C LYS A 47 -8.88 14.31 -12.10
N ALA A 48 -9.68 13.26 -12.17
CA ALA A 48 -10.11 12.67 -13.43
C ALA A 48 -11.57 13.05 -13.68
N ASP A 49 -11.93 13.29 -14.93
CA ASP A 49 -13.31 13.53 -15.33
C ASP A 49 -14.08 12.19 -15.45
N SER A 50 -15.34 12.25 -15.87
CA SER A 50 -16.20 11.07 -16.07
C SER A 50 -15.68 10.09 -17.13
N SER A 51 -14.61 10.42 -17.88
CA SER A 51 -13.95 9.50 -18.82
C SER A 51 -12.93 8.57 -18.13
N GLY A 52 -12.64 8.80 -16.85
CA GLY A 52 -11.66 8.03 -16.08
C GLY A 52 -10.20 8.28 -16.48
N THR A 53 -9.94 9.22 -17.40
CA THR A 53 -8.60 9.55 -17.90
C THR A 53 -8.34 11.04 -17.83
N ALA A 54 -7.21 11.45 -17.26
CA ALA A 54 -6.72 12.82 -17.32
C ALA A 54 -5.23 12.85 -17.71
N THR A 55 -4.82 13.88 -18.45
CA THR A 55 -3.42 14.09 -18.84
C THR A 55 -2.87 15.34 -18.17
N TYR A 56 -1.89 15.16 -17.31
CA TYR A 56 -1.13 16.24 -16.68
C TYR A 56 0.22 16.37 -17.39
N ASN A 57 0.71 17.60 -17.53
CA ASN A 57 2.02 17.86 -18.13
C ASN A 57 2.99 18.38 -17.07
N LEU A 58 4.18 17.77 -17.03
CA LEU A 58 5.31 18.32 -16.28
C LEU A 58 6.02 19.34 -17.16
N THR A 59 6.07 20.59 -16.72
CA THR A 59 6.75 21.68 -17.40
C THR A 59 7.96 22.14 -16.60
N TYR A 60 8.92 22.74 -17.29
CA TYR A 60 10.10 23.36 -16.71
C TYR A 60 10.31 24.70 -17.39
N GLU A 61 10.45 25.76 -16.60
CA GLU A 61 10.81 27.08 -17.12
C GLU A 61 12.33 27.22 -17.18
N THR A 62 12.88 27.41 -18.38
CA THR A 62 14.26 27.88 -18.57
C THR A 62 14.27 29.40 -18.54
N GLY A 63 15.11 30.04 -17.72
CA GLY A 63 15.16 31.50 -17.75
C GLY A 63 16.44 32.16 -17.24
N ASP A 64 17.15 32.81 -18.16
CA ASP A 64 17.58 34.22 -17.99
C ASP A 64 16.37 35.19 -18.02
N GLU A 65 15.16 34.69 -18.31
CA GLU A 65 13.88 35.37 -18.02
C GLU A 65 13.27 34.90 -16.68
N ALA A 66 14.09 34.53 -15.71
CA ALA A 66 13.64 34.33 -14.34
C ALA A 66 13.55 35.72 -13.66
N PRO A 67 12.36 36.29 -13.39
CA PRO A 67 12.30 37.45 -12.50
C PRO A 67 12.87 37.02 -11.15
N ALA A 68 13.94 37.69 -10.72
CA ALA A 68 14.76 37.41 -9.54
C ALA A 68 14.04 37.49 -8.17
N HIS A 69 12.70 37.41 -8.14
CA HIS A 69 11.85 37.46 -6.96
C HIS A 69 10.66 36.48 -7.05
N ARG A 70 10.91 35.21 -7.36
CA ARG A 70 9.96 34.11 -7.08
C ARG A 70 10.65 32.94 -6.41
N GLN A 71 11.27 33.18 -5.26
CA GLN A 71 11.21 32.17 -4.20
C GLN A 71 9.70 31.94 -3.96
N HIS A 72 9.20 30.70 -4.08
CA HIS A 72 7.79 30.32 -3.85
C HIS A 72 6.75 30.55 -4.97
N ALA A 73 7.03 30.18 -6.22
CA ALA A 73 5.93 29.79 -7.15
C ALA A 73 5.60 28.28 -7.07
N THR A 74 6.28 27.57 -6.17
CA THR A 74 6.04 26.21 -5.72
C THR A 74 5.14 26.28 -4.49
N TYR A 75 3.86 25.92 -4.66
CA TYR A 75 2.90 25.69 -3.59
C TYR A 75 2.64 26.91 -2.64
N ASN A 76 1.50 27.60 -2.79
CA ASN A 76 1.07 28.63 -1.83
C ASN A 76 0.32 27.97 -0.66
N PRO A 77 0.93 27.83 0.54
CA PRO A 77 0.29 27.20 1.70
C PRO A 77 -0.94 27.96 2.22
N ALA A 78 -1.12 29.23 1.84
CA ALA A 78 -2.31 30.00 2.21
C ALA A 78 -3.52 29.70 1.31
N ALA A 79 -3.32 29.07 0.15
CA ALA A 79 -4.38 28.79 -0.82
C ALA A 79 -4.75 27.30 -0.95
N HIS A 80 -3.97 26.39 -0.35
CA HIS A 80 -4.15 24.94 -0.47
C HIS A 80 -3.91 24.22 0.86
N PRO A 81 -4.59 23.08 1.11
CA PRO A 81 -4.31 22.24 2.28
C PRO A 81 -2.87 21.74 2.27
N THR A 82 -2.18 21.80 3.41
CA THR A 82 -0.80 21.32 3.64
C THR A 82 -0.79 20.13 4.57
N VAL A 83 0.20 19.24 4.44
CA VAL A 83 0.64 18.41 5.56
C VAL A 83 1.67 19.17 6.39
N ARG A 84 1.40 19.32 7.68
CA ARG A 84 2.32 19.88 8.67
C ARG A 84 2.77 18.77 9.61
N VAL A 85 4.06 18.76 9.92
CA VAL A 85 4.64 17.81 10.87
C VAL A 85 5.51 18.54 11.86
N GLU A 86 5.14 18.46 13.13
CA GLU A 86 5.89 18.98 14.26
C GLU A 86 6.48 17.81 15.04
N GLU A 87 7.77 17.91 15.36
CA GLU A 87 8.49 16.88 16.11
C GLU A 87 8.74 17.38 17.52
N THR A 88 8.32 16.59 18.50
CA THR A 88 8.63 16.78 19.91
C THR A 88 9.56 15.66 20.39
N GLU A 89 9.97 15.72 21.66
CA GLU A 89 10.77 14.67 22.28
C GLU A 89 10.01 13.33 22.35
N ASP A 90 8.69 13.40 22.60
CA ASP A 90 7.86 12.22 22.85
C ASP A 90 7.01 11.79 21.64
N ASP A 91 6.61 12.74 20.80
CA ASP A 91 5.66 12.50 19.70
C ASP A 91 6.02 13.19 18.38
N LEU A 92 5.56 12.60 17.29
CA LEU A 92 5.36 13.26 16.00
C LEU A 92 3.89 13.71 15.86
N HIS A 93 3.67 15.00 15.64
CA HIS A 93 2.34 15.57 15.45
C HIS A 93 2.14 15.85 13.97
N VAL A 94 1.13 15.24 13.35
CA VAL A 94 0.85 15.39 11.92
C VAL A 94 -0.54 15.94 11.70
N ASP A 95 -0.63 17.02 10.92
CA ASP A 95 -1.88 17.67 10.54
C ASP A 95 -1.99 17.69 9.00
N THR A 96 -3.03 17.05 8.46
CA THR A 96 -3.33 17.08 7.03
C THR A 96 -4.25 18.24 6.63
N GLY A 97 -4.71 19.04 7.59
CA GLY A 97 -5.76 20.04 7.46
C GLY A 97 -7.13 19.51 7.91
N VAL A 98 -7.44 18.24 7.62
CA VAL A 98 -8.73 17.61 7.99
C VAL A 98 -8.59 16.51 9.04
N LEU A 99 -7.38 15.95 9.17
CA LEU A 99 -7.04 14.92 10.14
C LEU A 99 -5.78 15.32 10.89
N ARG A 100 -5.82 15.24 12.23
CA ARG A 100 -4.65 15.34 13.09
C ARG A 100 -4.41 14.02 13.78
N PHE A 101 -3.15 13.59 13.84
CA PHE A 101 -2.78 12.43 14.61
C PHE A 101 -1.39 12.59 15.23
N ARG A 102 -1.17 11.86 16.32
CA ARG A 102 0.11 11.79 17.01
C ARG A 102 0.69 10.39 16.89
N VAL A 103 2.00 10.29 16.75
CA VAL A 103 2.74 9.02 16.79
C VAL A 103 3.79 9.09 17.88
N ASP A 104 3.65 8.19 18.85
CA ASP A 104 4.58 8.03 19.98
C ASP A 104 5.95 7.57 19.47
N ARG A 105 7.02 8.22 19.94
CA ARG A 105 8.40 7.94 19.50
C ARG A 105 9.07 6.80 20.27
N HIS A 106 8.52 6.39 21.40
CA HIS A 106 9.14 5.47 22.37
C HIS A 106 8.40 4.13 22.45
N ARG A 107 7.11 4.07 22.10
CA ARG A 107 6.30 2.85 22.13
C ARG A 107 5.56 2.66 20.82
N TYR A 108 5.62 1.43 20.28
CA TYR A 108 4.86 1.13 19.07
C TYR A 108 3.36 1.20 19.34
N ARG A 109 2.70 2.06 18.56
CA ARG A 109 1.26 2.16 18.36
C ARG A 109 1.03 2.84 17.02
N LEU A 110 0.00 2.44 16.27
CA LEU A 110 -0.31 3.02 14.98
C LEU A 110 -0.54 4.53 15.11
N PHE A 111 -1.37 4.93 16.07
CA PHE A 111 -1.59 6.32 16.47
C PHE A 111 -1.66 6.40 18.00
N HIS A 112 -1.00 7.41 18.59
CA HIS A 112 -1.19 7.80 19.98
C HIS A 112 -2.55 8.47 20.16
N SER A 113 -2.86 9.41 19.28
CA SER A 113 -4.17 10.03 19.22
C SER A 113 -4.57 10.34 17.78
N VAL A 114 -5.87 10.44 17.53
CA VAL A 114 -6.43 10.86 16.25
C VAL A 114 -7.61 11.80 16.49
N SER A 115 -7.70 12.85 15.69
CA SER A 115 -8.85 13.76 15.69
C SER A 115 -9.19 14.32 14.31
N LEU A 116 -10.49 14.56 14.09
CA LEU A 116 -11.03 15.23 12.90
C LEU A 116 -11.35 16.70 13.20
N GLY A 117 -11.24 17.56 12.17
CA GLY A 117 -11.70 18.96 12.21
C GLY A 117 -10.60 20.03 12.16
N ASP A 118 -10.97 21.30 11.95
CA ASP A 118 -10.06 22.44 11.75
C ASP A 118 -9.40 22.97 13.04
N ALA A 119 -8.20 23.56 12.89
CA ALA A 119 -7.30 23.95 13.99
C ALA A 119 -7.87 25.04 14.92
N GLN A 120 -9.00 25.66 14.56
CA GLN A 120 -9.62 26.71 15.37
C GLN A 120 -10.40 26.18 16.59
N HIS A 121 -10.55 24.86 16.75
CA HIS A 121 -11.23 24.26 17.90
C HIS A 121 -10.27 23.66 18.96
N GLY A 122 -8.96 23.81 18.79
CA GLY A 122 -7.94 23.13 19.61
C GLY A 122 -7.47 23.86 20.88
N ASP A 123 -7.68 25.18 21.00
CA ASP A 123 -7.23 25.97 22.16
C ASP A 123 -8.38 26.81 22.75
N ALA A 124 -9.41 26.14 23.26
CA ALA A 124 -10.40 26.77 24.13
C ALA A 124 -10.24 26.24 25.56
N GLN A 125 -9.38 26.91 26.33
CA GLN A 125 -9.48 26.87 27.78
C GLN A 125 -10.85 27.45 28.19
N HIS A 126 -11.64 26.66 28.92
CA HIS A 126 -12.79 27.07 29.73
C HIS A 126 -13.83 28.00 29.07
N GLY A 127 -14.96 27.41 28.63
CA GLY A 127 -16.19 28.17 28.40
C GLY A 127 -17.26 27.36 27.71
N ASP A 128 -18.44 27.30 28.33
CA ASP A 128 -19.63 26.60 27.85
C ASP A 128 -19.95 26.87 26.37
N ALA A 129 -19.76 25.87 25.51
CA ALA A 129 -20.35 25.80 24.19
C ALA A 129 -20.72 24.35 23.87
N GLN A 130 -21.99 24.00 24.08
CA GLN A 130 -22.61 22.86 23.42
C GLN A 130 -22.63 23.18 21.92
N HIS A 131 -21.75 22.61 21.10
CA HIS A 131 -21.92 22.22 19.69
C HIS A 131 -20.57 21.64 19.21
N SER A 132 -20.61 20.46 18.56
CA SER A 132 -19.47 19.67 18.02
C SER A 132 -18.30 19.39 18.99
N LYS A 133 -18.33 18.25 19.69
CA LYS A 133 -17.12 17.68 20.30
C LYS A 133 -16.25 17.11 19.17
N PRO A 134 -14.95 17.45 19.08
CA PRO A 134 -14.07 16.83 18.11
C PRO A 134 -14.00 15.31 18.34
N VAL A 135 -13.99 14.55 17.25
CA VAL A 135 -13.64 13.12 17.28
C VAL A 135 -12.26 13.03 17.90
N HIS A 136 -12.10 12.36 19.04
CA HIS A 136 -10.82 12.27 19.74
C HIS A 136 -10.61 10.84 20.23
N ALA A 137 -9.77 10.09 19.51
CA ALA A 137 -9.20 8.86 20.04
C ALA A 137 -8.04 9.24 20.96
N ASP A 138 -8.24 9.22 22.29
CA ASP A 138 -7.13 9.25 23.25
C ASP A 138 -6.81 7.81 23.64
N CYS A 139 -5.73 7.24 23.12
CA CYS A 139 -5.42 5.83 23.38
C CYS A 139 -4.93 5.58 24.81
N ASP A 140 -4.71 6.62 25.62
CA ASP A 140 -4.22 6.50 27.01
C ASP A 140 -5.32 6.68 28.08
N ARG A 141 -6.58 7.04 27.74
CA ARG A 141 -7.67 7.15 28.74
C ARG A 141 -8.24 5.79 29.16
N GLY A 142 -7.42 4.98 29.81
CA GLY A 142 -7.83 3.88 30.68
C GLY A 142 -7.96 4.36 32.13
N ASN A 143 -9.15 4.26 32.70
CA ASN A 143 -9.41 4.56 34.11
C ASN A 143 -8.51 3.69 35.02
N VAL A 144 -7.86 4.30 36.01
CA VAL A 144 -7.02 3.64 37.01
C VAL A 144 -7.90 2.73 37.87
N GLY A 145 -7.93 1.43 37.56
CA GLY A 145 -8.62 0.39 38.33
C GLY A 145 -7.83 -0.91 38.25
N GLU A 146 -7.66 -1.57 39.39
CA GLU A 146 -6.75 -2.71 39.58
C GLU A 146 -6.95 -3.87 38.57
N PRO A 147 -5.86 -4.57 38.17
CA PRO A 147 -5.91 -5.57 37.12
C PRO A 147 -6.56 -6.87 37.62
N SER A 148 -7.79 -7.13 37.16
CA SER A 148 -8.36 -8.47 37.23
C SER A 148 -7.83 -9.33 36.07
N ARG A 149 -7.51 -10.58 36.39
CA ARG A 149 -6.74 -11.54 35.56
C ARG A 149 -7.47 -12.06 34.29
N ALA A 150 -8.52 -11.39 33.84
CA ALA A 150 -9.40 -11.84 32.75
C ALA A 150 -9.81 -10.76 31.72
N GLU A 151 -9.26 -9.54 31.77
CA GLU A 151 -9.64 -8.48 30.82
C GLU A 151 -8.42 -7.99 30.01
N CYS A 152 -8.42 -8.30 28.71
CA CYS A 152 -7.47 -7.79 27.73
C CYS A 152 -7.62 -6.27 27.59
N GLY A 153 -6.76 -5.54 28.31
CA GLY A 153 -6.81 -4.10 28.52
C GLY A 153 -6.98 -3.21 27.28
N ARG A 154 -7.55 -2.04 27.54
CA ARG A 154 -7.78 -0.93 26.60
C ARG A 154 -6.48 -0.17 26.23
N ASP A 155 -5.35 -0.63 26.75
CA ASP A 155 -3.97 -0.17 26.52
C ASP A 155 -3.32 -0.83 25.26
N ARG A 156 -4.16 -1.15 24.26
CA ARG A 156 -3.83 -2.02 23.10
C ARG A 156 -4.28 -1.46 21.75
N ALA A 157 -4.86 -0.27 21.72
CA ALA A 157 -5.30 0.36 20.47
C ALA A 157 -4.09 0.68 19.59
N GLY A 158 -4.13 0.33 18.31
CA GLY A 158 -3.03 0.63 17.38
C GLY A 158 -1.89 -0.38 17.38
N ASP A 159 -1.93 -1.45 18.18
CA ASP A 159 -0.82 -2.40 18.28
C ASP A 159 -0.72 -3.31 17.05
N ALA A 160 0.50 -3.71 16.70
CA ALA A 160 0.75 -4.76 15.71
C ALA A 160 1.13 -6.04 16.45
N TRP A 161 0.59 -7.17 16.03
CA TRP A 161 0.78 -8.42 16.75
C TRP A 161 0.78 -9.64 15.83
N VAL A 162 1.40 -10.71 16.34
CA VAL A 162 1.46 -12.01 15.69
C VAL A 162 1.05 -13.07 16.72
N ARG A 163 0.24 -14.03 16.28
CA ARG A 163 0.01 -15.25 17.04
C ARG A 163 0.86 -16.35 16.43
N ILE A 164 1.68 -16.97 17.27
CA ILE A 164 2.58 -18.05 16.87
C ILE A 164 2.21 -19.36 17.57
N SER A 165 2.63 -20.45 16.95
CA SER A 165 2.55 -21.79 17.51
C SER A 165 3.84 -22.55 17.26
N GLU A 166 4.10 -23.53 18.13
CA GLU A 166 5.18 -24.50 17.90
C GLU A 166 4.86 -25.32 16.63
N SER A 167 5.85 -25.45 15.76
CA SER A 167 5.74 -26.26 14.54
C SER A 167 5.49 -27.73 14.88
N ALA A 168 4.73 -28.42 14.04
CA ALA A 168 4.58 -29.88 14.17
C ALA A 168 5.92 -30.59 13.91
N SER A 169 6.33 -31.50 14.81
CA SER A 169 7.50 -32.36 14.60
C SER A 169 7.10 -33.83 14.52
N ASP A 170 7.76 -34.59 13.64
CA ASP A 170 7.53 -36.02 13.40
C ASP A 170 8.04 -36.94 14.53
N GLY A 171 8.56 -36.36 15.62
CA GLY A 171 8.98 -37.06 16.83
C GLY A 171 10.38 -37.70 16.79
N ARG A 172 11.21 -37.47 15.76
CA ARG A 172 12.58 -38.01 15.73
C ARG A 172 13.59 -37.11 16.46
N LEU A 173 13.99 -37.55 17.67
CA LEU A 173 15.19 -37.17 18.44
C LEU A 173 15.63 -35.69 18.45
N ALA A 174 14.71 -34.73 18.28
CA ALA A 174 14.96 -33.32 18.51
C ALA A 174 14.65 -32.95 19.96
N ARG A 175 15.52 -32.11 20.55
CA ARG A 175 15.36 -31.56 21.90
C ARG A 175 14.11 -30.66 21.90
N ARG A 176 13.06 -31.05 22.62
CA ARG A 176 11.85 -30.23 22.77
C ARG A 176 12.19 -29.01 23.63
N LEU A 177 12.25 -27.83 23.02
CA LEU A 177 12.02 -26.59 23.76
C LEU A 177 10.53 -26.59 24.09
N TYR A 178 10.15 -26.53 25.38
CA TYR A 178 8.75 -26.21 25.72
C TYR A 178 8.42 -24.88 25.02
N GLY A 179 7.45 -24.92 24.11
CA GLY A 179 7.52 -24.17 22.86
C GLY A 179 6.97 -22.74 22.89
N PRO A 180 7.45 -21.89 21.96
CA PRO A 180 7.00 -20.51 21.77
C PRO A 180 5.62 -20.49 21.08
N GLY A 181 4.58 -20.82 21.84
CA GLY A 181 3.20 -20.57 21.44
C GLY A 181 2.67 -19.30 22.13
N GLY A 182 1.81 -18.56 21.45
CA GLY A 182 1.11 -17.43 22.04
C GLY A 182 1.21 -16.15 21.24
N LEU A 183 0.88 -15.05 21.92
CA LEU A 183 0.79 -13.74 21.32
C LEU A 183 2.13 -13.01 21.43
N CYS A 184 2.58 -12.38 20.35
CA CYS A 184 3.71 -11.46 20.37
C CYS A 184 3.24 -10.09 19.89
N ARG A 185 3.73 -9.01 20.50
CA ARG A 185 3.25 -7.64 20.31
C ARG A 185 4.38 -6.65 20.07
N ALA A 186 4.14 -5.68 19.20
CA ALA A 186 5.08 -4.59 18.95
C ALA A 186 5.20 -3.66 20.16
N SER A 187 4.09 -3.43 20.87
CA SER A 187 4.03 -2.57 22.06
C SER A 187 4.84 -3.07 23.26
N LEU A 188 5.31 -4.31 23.25
CA LEU A 188 6.19 -4.90 24.28
C LEU A 188 7.68 -4.68 23.98
N ALA A 189 8.05 -4.47 22.72
CA ALA A 189 9.44 -4.28 22.30
C ALA A 189 9.83 -2.79 22.25
N GLY A 190 9.70 -2.09 23.38
CA GLY A 190 9.95 -0.62 23.44
C GLY A 190 11.36 -0.23 22.99
N ASP A 191 12.38 -1.02 23.32
CA ASP A 191 13.78 -0.82 22.89
C ASP A 191 14.01 -1.06 21.39
N ALA A 192 13.12 -1.78 20.72
CA ALA A 192 13.18 -2.01 19.27
C ALA A 192 12.38 -0.97 18.48
N CYS A 193 11.57 -0.15 19.14
CA CYS A 193 10.71 0.82 18.47
C CYS A 193 11.51 2.02 18.00
N VAL A 194 11.47 2.29 16.70
CA VAL A 194 12.09 3.47 16.09
C VAL A 194 11.05 4.14 15.20
N VAL A 195 10.81 5.42 15.47
CA VAL A 195 9.87 6.25 14.70
C VAL A 195 10.62 7.42 14.06
N ALA A 196 10.44 7.58 12.74
CA ALA A 196 11.07 8.64 11.97
C ALA A 196 10.17 9.15 10.83
N VAL A 197 10.34 10.42 10.47
CA VAL A 197 9.80 10.96 9.22
C VAL A 197 10.72 10.50 8.08
N GLU A 198 10.28 9.49 7.31
CA GLU A 198 11.02 8.95 6.16
C GLU A 198 11.00 9.94 4.99
N GLU A 199 9.88 10.63 4.80
CA GLU A 199 9.73 11.65 3.77
C GLU A 199 8.87 12.81 4.27
N ARG A 200 9.31 14.05 4.00
CA ARG A 200 8.62 15.27 4.42
C ARG A 200 8.23 16.10 3.19
N GLY A 201 6.97 16.48 3.10
CA GLY A 201 6.48 17.32 2.01
C GLY A 201 5.11 17.93 2.30
N PRO A 202 4.80 19.11 1.72
CA PRO A 202 3.54 19.82 1.97
C PRO A 202 2.30 19.12 1.38
N LEU A 203 2.45 18.21 0.42
CA LEU A 203 1.34 17.44 -0.16
C LEU A 203 1.29 15.99 0.33
N ARG A 204 2.45 15.42 0.66
CA ARG A 204 2.59 14.07 1.19
C ARG A 204 3.76 13.98 2.16
N THR A 205 3.52 13.35 3.30
CA THR A 205 4.54 12.97 4.27
C THR A 205 4.44 11.47 4.56
N VAL A 206 5.58 10.81 4.76
CA VAL A 206 5.69 9.39 5.11
C VAL A 206 6.37 9.26 6.46
N ILE A 207 5.68 8.63 7.42
CA ILE A 207 6.23 8.28 8.73
C ILE A 207 6.53 6.79 8.71
N ARG A 208 7.68 6.40 9.23
CA ARG A 208 8.13 5.03 9.35
C ARG A 208 8.23 4.66 10.82
N LEU A 209 7.60 3.56 11.18
CA LEU A 209 7.71 2.90 12.48
C LEU A 209 8.37 1.55 12.25
N GLU A 210 9.50 1.29 12.89
CA GLU A 210 10.11 -0.04 12.98
C GLU A 210 9.92 -0.59 14.39
N SER A 211 9.62 -1.87 14.53
CA SER A 211 9.61 -2.56 15.82
C SER A 211 9.82 -4.08 15.65
N ALA A 212 9.90 -4.79 16.77
CA ALA A 212 9.86 -6.24 16.86
C ALA A 212 8.58 -6.70 17.57
N LEU A 213 8.04 -7.85 17.19
CA LEU A 213 6.90 -8.45 17.88
C LEU A 213 7.44 -9.32 19.01
N GLU A 214 7.42 -8.83 20.24
CA GLU A 214 7.94 -9.53 21.41
C GLU A 214 6.87 -10.39 22.09
N ALA A 215 7.25 -11.61 22.48
CA ALA A 215 6.35 -12.58 23.09
C ALA A 215 5.78 -12.09 24.44
N ASP A 216 4.45 -12.09 24.54
CA ASP A 216 3.68 -11.79 25.75
C ASP A 216 3.61 -13.04 26.64
N LEU A 217 4.75 -13.40 27.23
CA LEU A 217 4.89 -14.60 28.05
C LEU A 217 5.09 -14.26 29.53
N PRO A 218 4.35 -14.90 30.45
CA PRO A 218 4.51 -14.69 31.89
C PRO A 218 5.82 -15.27 32.45
N MET A 219 6.57 -16.02 31.65
CA MET A 219 7.82 -16.67 32.07
C MET A 219 9.03 -15.87 31.58
N HIS A 220 9.74 -15.25 32.52
CA HIS A 220 10.91 -14.39 32.30
C HIS A 220 12.08 -15.03 31.50
N HIS A 221 12.13 -16.36 31.38
CA HIS A 221 13.15 -17.05 30.57
C HIS A 221 12.95 -16.94 29.04
N TYR A 222 11.76 -16.53 28.59
CA TYR A 222 11.46 -16.27 27.17
C TYR A 222 11.18 -14.78 26.88
N GLY A 223 11.40 -13.89 27.86
CA GLY A 223 11.36 -12.45 27.65
C GLY A 223 12.39 -12.04 26.59
N GLY A 224 12.01 -11.12 25.69
CA GLY A 224 12.84 -10.74 24.54
C GLY A 224 12.75 -11.67 23.33
N TYR A 225 11.96 -12.75 23.35
CA TYR A 225 11.75 -13.56 22.15
C TYR A 225 10.95 -12.79 21.09
N ARG A 226 11.55 -12.60 19.90
CA ARG A 226 11.06 -11.73 18.82
C ARG A 226 11.03 -12.49 17.49
N PRO A 227 9.98 -13.31 17.24
CA PRO A 227 9.89 -14.16 16.03
C PRO A 227 9.68 -13.37 14.73
N VAL A 228 9.21 -12.12 14.82
CA VAL A 228 8.87 -11.30 13.65
C VAL A 228 9.27 -9.85 13.93
N ARG A 229 9.82 -9.16 12.93
CA ARG A 229 9.94 -7.70 12.93
C ARG A 229 8.84 -7.08 12.08
N CYS A 230 8.35 -5.92 12.48
CA CYS A 230 7.36 -5.17 11.72
C CYS A 230 7.91 -3.79 11.32
N ILE A 231 7.57 -3.36 10.12
CA ILE A 231 7.80 -2.01 9.63
C ILE A 231 6.47 -1.48 9.14
N THR A 232 5.99 -0.40 9.73
CA THR A 232 4.75 0.27 9.34
C THR A 232 5.09 1.62 8.73
N ARG A 233 4.67 1.86 7.48
CA ARG A 233 4.75 3.18 6.86
C ARG A 233 3.37 3.81 6.77
N ILE A 234 3.24 5.01 7.32
CA ILE A 234 2.03 5.82 7.33
C ILE A 234 2.22 6.93 6.31
N HIS A 235 1.45 6.90 5.23
CA HIS A 235 1.42 7.94 4.21
C HIS A 235 0.24 8.87 4.49
N ALA A 236 0.54 10.12 4.81
CA ALA A 236 -0.44 11.19 5.02
C ALA A 236 -0.44 12.14 3.83
N TYR A 237 -1.63 12.52 3.38
CA TYR A 237 -1.83 13.38 2.21
C TYR A 237 -2.59 14.64 2.61
N ALA A 238 -2.21 15.79 2.04
CA ALA A 238 -2.84 17.06 2.38
C ALA A 238 -4.34 17.08 2.04
N GLY A 239 -5.17 17.60 2.93
CA GLY A 239 -6.62 17.67 2.78
C GLY A 239 -7.34 16.32 2.78
N GLN A 240 -6.65 15.22 3.14
CA GLN A 240 -7.25 13.88 3.20
C GLN A 240 -7.39 13.39 4.63
N ALA A 241 -8.52 12.72 4.92
CA ALA A 241 -8.80 12.06 6.19
C ALA A 241 -8.49 10.57 6.18
N PHE A 242 -8.10 10.02 5.01
CA PHE A 242 -7.54 8.68 4.92
C PHE A 242 -6.01 8.71 5.03
N LEU A 243 -5.46 7.63 5.55
CA LEU A 243 -4.05 7.34 5.64
C LEU A 243 -3.79 6.03 4.90
N ARG A 244 -2.74 5.98 4.07
CA ARG A 244 -2.30 4.74 3.44
C ARG A 244 -1.24 4.10 4.33
N ILE A 245 -1.48 2.85 4.72
CA ILE A 245 -0.66 2.08 5.65
C ILE A 245 -0.02 0.90 4.90
N LEU A 246 1.31 0.85 4.91
CA LEU A 246 2.06 -0.31 4.43
C LEU A 246 2.64 -1.04 5.64
N GLN A 247 2.24 -2.29 5.83
CA GLN A 247 2.72 -3.13 6.92
C GLN A 247 3.62 -4.23 6.36
N THR A 248 4.92 -4.12 6.62
CA THR A 248 5.92 -5.13 6.26
C THR A 248 6.20 -6.02 7.47
N HIS A 249 6.08 -7.33 7.28
CA HIS A 249 6.50 -8.35 8.25
C HIS A 249 7.80 -8.98 7.76
N VAL A 250 8.81 -9.08 8.63
CA VAL A 250 10.07 -9.78 8.37
C VAL A 250 10.17 -10.94 9.34
N PHE A 251 10.19 -12.17 8.82
CA PHE A 251 10.20 -13.38 9.64
C PHE A 251 11.62 -13.66 10.14
N THR A 252 11.83 -13.57 11.46
CA THR A 252 13.13 -13.77 12.10
C THR A 252 13.17 -14.99 13.03
N CYS A 253 12.05 -15.70 13.16
CA CYS A 253 11.96 -16.97 13.87
C CYS A 253 12.76 -18.05 13.14
N ASN A 254 13.02 -19.16 13.85
CA ASN A 254 13.44 -20.40 13.21
C ASN A 254 12.21 -21.03 12.52
N PRO A 255 12.18 -21.13 11.19
CA PRO A 255 11.03 -21.64 10.44
C PRO A 255 10.66 -23.08 10.76
N ARG A 256 11.60 -23.87 11.30
CA ARG A 256 11.37 -25.25 11.75
C ARG A 256 10.67 -25.37 13.09
N GLU A 257 10.71 -24.32 13.91
CA GLU A 257 10.22 -24.34 15.29
C GLU A 257 8.97 -23.48 15.48
N VAL A 258 8.73 -22.52 14.58
CA VAL A 258 7.63 -21.57 14.67
C VAL A 258 6.78 -21.56 13.41
N GLU A 259 5.48 -21.74 13.61
CA GLU A 259 4.43 -21.46 12.64
C GLU A 259 3.67 -20.18 13.02
N ILE A 260 3.12 -19.51 12.02
CA ILE A 260 2.35 -18.28 12.20
C ILE A 260 0.86 -18.59 12.03
N GLU A 261 0.06 -18.30 13.06
CA GLU A 261 -1.39 -18.44 13.02
C GLU A 261 -2.02 -17.17 12.45
N ASP A 262 -1.71 -16.02 13.06
CA ASP A 262 -2.30 -14.72 12.72
C ASP A 262 -1.22 -13.64 12.61
N LEU A 263 -1.40 -12.71 11.68
CA LEU A 263 -0.67 -11.44 11.60
C LEU A 263 -1.68 -10.30 11.50
N ALA A 264 -1.62 -9.34 12.41
CA ALA A 264 -2.65 -8.32 12.51
C ALA A 264 -2.16 -6.95 12.97
N LEU A 265 -2.98 -5.95 12.65
CA LEU A 265 -2.87 -4.56 13.09
C LEU A 265 -4.22 -4.15 13.67
N ASP A 266 -4.23 -3.77 14.94
CA ASP A 266 -5.40 -3.17 15.57
C ASP A 266 -5.50 -1.70 15.11
N VAL A 267 -6.66 -1.28 14.62
CA VAL A 267 -6.90 0.09 14.17
C VAL A 267 -7.53 0.90 15.31
N PRO A 268 -6.92 2.03 15.73
CA PRO A 268 -7.50 2.86 16.78
C PRO A 268 -8.88 3.39 16.37
N THR A 269 -9.87 3.21 17.25
CA THR A 269 -11.22 3.71 17.07
C THR A 269 -11.46 4.92 17.98
N PRO A 270 -12.14 5.98 17.51
CA PRO A 270 -12.29 7.21 18.28
C PRO A 270 -13.43 7.21 19.31
N PHE A 271 -14.08 6.07 19.48
CA PHE A 271 -15.27 5.95 20.31
C PHE A 271 -15.14 4.81 21.31
N SER A 272 -15.71 5.03 22.50
CA SER A 272 -15.77 4.06 23.59
C SER A 272 -17.23 3.81 23.94
N GLY A 273 -17.90 3.01 23.13
CA GLY A 273 -19.32 2.65 23.29
C GLY A 273 -19.57 1.22 22.86
N SER A 274 -20.56 0.59 23.45
CA SER A 274 -21.08 -0.71 23.01
C SER A 274 -22.22 -0.51 22.01
N GLY A 275 -22.34 -1.39 21.02
CA GLY A 275 -23.38 -1.26 20.00
C GLY A 275 -22.99 -0.47 18.75
N PRO A 276 -21.74 -0.52 18.24
CA PRO A 276 -21.39 0.23 17.05
C PRO A 276 -22.14 -0.29 15.81
N ASP A 277 -22.45 0.63 14.90
CA ASP A 277 -22.93 0.32 13.56
C ASP A 277 -21.76 -0.13 12.70
N TYR A 278 -21.95 -1.20 11.95
CA TYR A 278 -20.98 -1.68 10.96
C TYR A 278 -21.53 -1.56 9.55
N ALA A 279 -20.62 -1.41 8.58
CA ALA A 279 -20.89 -1.70 7.17
C ALA A 279 -19.70 -2.42 6.54
N PHE A 280 -19.93 -3.30 5.57
CA PHE A 280 -18.87 -3.88 4.76
C PHE A 280 -19.39 -4.26 3.36
N GLY A 281 -18.48 -4.42 2.41
CA GLY A 281 -18.81 -4.82 1.05
C GLY A 281 -18.65 -6.32 0.82
N LEU A 282 -19.71 -6.95 0.30
CA LEU A 282 -19.75 -8.34 -0.17
C LEU A 282 -20.40 -8.34 -1.58
N ASN A 283 -21.58 -8.94 -1.75
CA ASN A 283 -22.44 -8.70 -2.91
C ASN A 283 -23.38 -7.52 -2.62
N GLY A 284 -22.80 -6.32 -2.65
CA GLY A 284 -23.42 -5.09 -2.17
C GLY A 284 -23.05 -4.76 -0.72
N VAL A 285 -23.66 -3.70 -0.20
CA VAL A 285 -23.36 -3.19 1.15
C VAL A 285 -24.19 -3.94 2.19
N VAL A 286 -23.51 -4.60 3.13
CA VAL A 286 -24.13 -5.22 4.30
C VAL A 286 -23.95 -4.28 5.49
N THR A 287 -25.02 -4.00 6.22
CA THR A 287 -25.01 -3.13 7.42
C THR A 287 -25.67 -3.81 8.61
N GLY A 288 -25.38 -3.33 9.81
CA GLY A 288 -26.02 -3.77 11.05
C GLY A 288 -25.38 -3.16 12.29
N THR A 289 -25.78 -3.65 13.46
CA THR A 289 -25.27 -3.26 14.78
C THR A 289 -24.59 -4.45 15.47
N LEU A 290 -23.55 -4.23 16.26
CA LEU A 290 -22.88 -5.29 17.04
C LEU A 290 -23.11 -5.13 18.54
N ASP A 291 -23.74 -6.12 19.18
CA ASP A 291 -23.93 -6.10 20.63
C ASP A 291 -22.61 -6.28 21.39
N HIS A 292 -22.54 -5.79 22.63
CA HIS A 292 -21.35 -5.94 23.49
C HIS A 292 -20.88 -7.40 23.56
N GLY A 293 -19.59 -7.62 23.33
CA GLY A 293 -18.95 -8.94 23.30
C GLY A 293 -19.26 -9.79 22.07
N GLU A 294 -20.01 -9.27 21.08
CA GLU A 294 -20.09 -9.87 19.76
C GLU A 294 -18.87 -9.50 18.90
N ARG A 295 -18.61 -10.38 17.93
CA ARG A 295 -17.58 -10.23 16.91
C ARG A 295 -18.20 -10.53 15.55
N LEU A 296 -17.83 -9.72 14.57
CA LEU A 296 -18.07 -9.96 13.16
C LEU A 296 -16.72 -10.01 12.43
N ARG A 297 -16.47 -11.07 11.67
CA ARG A 297 -15.25 -11.24 10.88
C ARG A 297 -15.60 -11.52 9.43
N VAL A 298 -15.07 -10.70 8.53
CA VAL A 298 -15.10 -10.93 7.08
C VAL A 298 -13.76 -11.55 6.70
N ALA A 299 -13.72 -12.86 6.48
CA ALA A 299 -12.51 -13.63 6.25
C ALA A 299 -12.47 -14.19 4.82
N GLN A 300 -11.59 -13.63 4.00
CA GLN A 300 -11.27 -14.14 2.68
C GLN A 300 -10.33 -15.35 2.83
N LYS A 301 -10.91 -16.55 2.80
CA LYS A 301 -10.22 -17.81 3.07
C LYS A 301 -9.42 -18.29 1.88
N LYS A 302 -9.97 -18.14 0.67
CA LYS A 302 -9.32 -18.44 -0.62
C LYS A 302 -9.52 -17.25 -1.56
N ASP A 303 -8.83 -17.22 -2.69
CA ASP A 303 -9.05 -16.21 -3.74
C ASP A 303 -10.49 -16.16 -4.25
N ASN A 304 -11.24 -17.26 -4.10
CA ASN A 304 -12.62 -17.38 -4.56
C ASN A 304 -13.59 -17.85 -3.46
N HIS A 305 -13.24 -17.67 -2.18
CA HIS A 305 -14.13 -18.02 -1.07
C HIS A 305 -13.94 -17.07 0.11
N VAL A 306 -14.98 -16.30 0.43
CA VAL A 306 -15.08 -15.49 1.65
C VAL A 306 -16.14 -16.05 2.59
N GLN A 307 -15.86 -15.96 3.90
CA GLN A 307 -16.79 -16.32 4.96
C GLN A 307 -17.01 -15.13 5.88
N VAL A 308 -18.28 -14.84 6.19
CA VAL A 308 -18.66 -13.86 7.18
C VAL A 308 -19.09 -14.60 8.44
N MET A 309 -18.29 -14.49 9.50
CA MET A 309 -18.54 -15.11 10.79
C MET A 309 -19.05 -14.08 11.79
N HIS A 310 -20.16 -14.37 12.48
CA HIS A 310 -20.73 -13.48 13.50
C HIS A 310 -21.16 -14.27 14.73
N GLY A 311 -20.90 -13.72 15.90
CA GLY A 311 -21.39 -14.23 17.18
C GLY A 311 -20.47 -13.84 18.32
N ARG A 312 -20.62 -14.50 19.46
CA ARG A 312 -19.69 -14.34 20.58
C ARG A 312 -18.46 -15.23 20.36
N PRO A 313 -17.26 -14.79 20.80
CA PRO A 313 -16.04 -15.58 20.67
C PRO A 313 -16.22 -17.04 21.12
N GLY A 314 -15.85 -17.98 20.25
CA GLY A 314 -15.95 -19.43 20.50
C GLY A 314 -17.31 -20.07 20.16
N ILE A 315 -18.35 -19.28 19.85
CA ILE A 315 -19.66 -19.76 19.38
C ILE A 315 -20.12 -19.02 18.11
N GLU A 316 -19.17 -18.47 17.36
CA GLU A 316 -19.39 -17.78 16.09
C GLU A 316 -20.03 -18.71 15.05
N ARG A 317 -20.92 -18.16 14.22
CA ARG A 317 -21.56 -18.89 13.11
C ARG A 317 -21.19 -18.25 11.79
N ILE A 318 -21.14 -19.05 10.74
CA ILE A 318 -21.05 -18.54 9.36
C ILE A 318 -22.43 -18.00 9.00
N ASN A 319 -22.53 -16.68 8.82
CA ASN A 319 -23.77 -15.99 8.49
C ASN A 319 -23.93 -15.77 6.99
N ALA A 320 -22.83 -15.64 6.25
CA ALA A 320 -22.81 -15.50 4.81
C ALA A 320 -21.52 -16.07 4.22
N GLU A 321 -21.59 -16.48 2.97
CA GLU A 321 -20.44 -16.89 2.14
C GLU A 321 -20.62 -16.33 0.73
N ASP A 322 -19.51 -16.01 0.08
CA ASP A 322 -19.48 -15.53 -1.31
C ASP A 322 -18.13 -15.89 -1.95
N GLU A 323 -17.93 -15.51 -3.21
CA GLU A 323 -16.67 -15.69 -3.92
C GLU A 323 -15.58 -14.74 -3.38
N ALA A 324 -15.89 -13.44 -3.25
CA ALA A 324 -14.96 -12.46 -2.74
C ALA A 324 -15.68 -11.33 -1.98
N CYS A 325 -15.02 -10.79 -0.95
CA CYS A 325 -15.43 -9.52 -0.37
C CYS A 325 -14.95 -8.34 -1.23
N GLU A 326 -15.60 -7.18 -1.09
CA GLU A 326 -15.11 -5.95 -1.71
C GLU A 326 -13.84 -5.43 -1.02
N GLY A 327 -13.44 -5.96 0.15
CA GLY A 327 -12.18 -5.62 0.81
C GLY A 327 -12.22 -4.36 1.69
N TRP A 328 -13.39 -3.84 2.05
CA TRP A 328 -13.54 -2.70 2.96
C TRP A 328 -14.60 -2.96 4.04
N ALA A 329 -14.45 -2.28 5.18
CA ALA A 329 -15.44 -2.25 6.26
C ALA A 329 -15.40 -0.91 7.02
N THR A 330 -16.49 -0.55 7.69
CA THR A 330 -16.59 0.60 8.60
C THR A 330 -17.23 0.21 9.91
N LEU A 331 -16.85 0.93 10.97
CA LEU A 331 -17.40 0.84 12.32
C LEU A 331 -17.66 2.27 12.84
N SER A 332 -18.84 2.53 13.39
CA SER A 332 -19.27 3.86 13.84
C SER A 332 -20.08 3.80 15.12
N ASP A 333 -20.01 4.85 15.94
CA ASP A 333 -20.86 5.05 17.13
C ASP A 333 -22.09 5.95 16.87
N GLY A 334 -22.37 6.27 15.60
CA GLY A 334 -23.45 7.17 15.20
C GLY A 334 -23.09 8.66 15.27
N ILE A 335 -21.87 8.99 15.71
CA ILE A 335 -21.31 10.36 15.69
C ILE A 335 -20.08 10.37 14.79
N SER A 336 -19.19 9.40 14.98
CA SER A 336 -17.92 9.28 14.31
C SER A 336 -17.64 7.83 13.93
N GLY A 337 -16.94 7.66 12.84
CA GLY A 337 -16.63 6.35 12.30
C GLY A 337 -15.18 6.22 11.91
N VAL A 338 -14.76 4.97 11.82
CA VAL A 338 -13.49 4.56 11.23
C VAL A 338 -13.76 3.49 10.19
N GLY A 339 -13.06 3.58 9.07
CA GLY A 339 -13.15 2.66 7.95
C GLY A 339 -11.79 2.12 7.57
N VAL A 340 -11.77 0.88 7.11
CA VAL A 340 -10.57 0.24 6.56
C VAL A 340 -10.83 -0.28 5.17
N ALA A 341 -9.83 -0.19 4.31
CA ALA A 341 -9.80 -0.83 3.00
C ALA A 341 -8.51 -1.62 2.87
N CYS A 342 -8.61 -2.93 2.67
CA CYS A 342 -7.49 -3.85 2.54
C CYS A 342 -7.32 -4.24 1.08
N ARG A 343 -6.21 -3.82 0.48
CA ARG A 343 -5.95 -4.13 -0.92
C ARG A 343 -5.66 -5.62 -1.10
N ASN A 344 -6.10 -6.17 -2.22
CA ASN A 344 -5.79 -7.54 -2.65
C ASN A 344 -6.20 -8.62 -1.65
N MET A 345 -7.34 -8.46 -0.94
CA MET A 345 -7.76 -9.46 0.06
C MET A 345 -7.96 -10.85 -0.56
N ALA A 346 -8.56 -10.92 -1.75
CA ALA A 346 -8.74 -12.16 -2.50
C ALA A 346 -7.40 -12.72 -2.95
N GLU A 347 -6.57 -11.91 -3.58
CA GLU A 347 -5.30 -12.36 -4.15
C GLU A 347 -4.26 -12.73 -3.08
N GLU A 348 -4.28 -12.10 -1.91
CA GLU A 348 -3.33 -12.34 -0.80
C GLU A 348 -3.90 -13.21 0.33
N TYR A 349 -4.93 -14.01 0.05
CA TYR A 349 -5.57 -14.88 1.06
C TYR A 349 -4.54 -15.77 1.82
N PRO A 350 -4.84 -16.19 3.06
CA PRO A 350 -6.05 -15.91 3.82
C PRO A 350 -5.94 -14.58 4.60
N ARG A 351 -6.91 -13.67 4.42
CA ARG A 351 -6.95 -12.34 5.06
C ARG A 351 -8.31 -12.06 5.66
N ALA A 352 -8.37 -11.18 6.66
CA ALA A 352 -9.63 -10.84 7.30
C ALA A 352 -9.70 -9.39 7.80
N ILE A 353 -10.92 -8.91 7.97
CA ILE A 353 -11.25 -7.72 8.75
C ILE A 353 -12.18 -8.16 9.88
N GLU A 354 -11.86 -7.78 11.11
CA GLU A 354 -12.68 -8.07 12.29
C GLU A 354 -13.18 -6.77 12.92
N MET A 355 -14.44 -6.79 13.31
CA MET A 355 -15.11 -5.74 14.07
C MET A 355 -15.74 -6.37 15.32
N THR A 356 -15.77 -5.64 16.41
CA THR A 356 -16.36 -6.12 17.67
C THR A 356 -17.40 -5.13 18.18
N GLY A 357 -18.39 -5.63 18.91
CA GLY A 357 -19.39 -4.79 19.56
C GLY A 357 -18.84 -3.91 20.69
N ASP A 358 -17.59 -4.13 21.08
CA ASP A 358 -16.85 -3.29 22.03
C ASP A 358 -16.10 -2.13 21.32
N GLY A 359 -16.38 -1.91 20.05
CA GLY A 359 -15.83 -0.80 19.27
C GLY A 359 -14.42 -1.03 18.74
N ARG A 360 -13.89 -2.26 18.75
CA ARG A 360 -12.58 -2.58 18.14
C ARG A 360 -12.70 -2.95 16.66
N MET A 361 -11.69 -2.55 15.90
CA MET A 361 -11.46 -2.98 14.52
C MET A 361 -10.04 -3.48 14.33
N THR A 362 -9.88 -4.65 13.71
CA THR A 362 -8.60 -5.29 13.47
C THR A 362 -8.48 -5.72 12.01
N VAL A 363 -7.37 -5.36 11.38
CA VAL A 363 -7.01 -5.79 10.03
C VAL A 363 -6.01 -6.93 10.13
N TYR A 364 -6.32 -8.05 9.50
CA TYR A 364 -5.42 -9.19 9.43
C TYR A 364 -4.65 -9.17 8.10
N ALA A 365 -3.33 -9.05 8.20
CA ALA A 365 -2.43 -9.35 7.10
C ALA A 365 -2.47 -10.84 6.77
N ARG A 366 -2.69 -11.70 7.78
CA ARG A 366 -3.01 -13.12 7.62
C ARG A 366 -3.97 -13.58 8.71
N HIS A 367 -5.04 -14.27 8.31
CA HIS A 367 -5.90 -15.03 9.22
C HIS A 367 -6.69 -16.09 8.44
N ASP A 368 -6.55 -17.35 8.81
CA ASP A 368 -7.35 -18.44 8.25
C ASP A 368 -8.49 -18.83 9.23
N PRO A 369 -9.77 -18.71 8.83
CA PRO A 369 -10.89 -19.04 9.71
C PRO A 369 -10.96 -20.53 10.10
N GLU A 370 -10.26 -21.42 9.38
CA GLU A 370 -10.17 -22.86 9.70
C GLU A 370 -8.91 -23.21 10.50
N GLY A 371 -8.10 -22.21 10.87
CA GLY A 371 -6.92 -22.39 11.72
C GLY A 371 -5.69 -22.94 10.99
N SER A 372 -5.65 -22.84 9.65
CA SER A 372 -4.42 -23.16 8.92
C SER A 372 -3.29 -22.20 9.33
N ARG A 373 -2.06 -22.73 9.39
CA ARG A 373 -0.89 -22.00 9.85
C ARG A 373 0.08 -21.78 8.69
N LEU A 374 0.74 -20.63 8.67
CA LEU A 374 1.83 -20.39 7.75
C LEU A 374 3.09 -21.03 8.32
N SER A 375 3.55 -22.07 7.64
CA SER A 375 4.85 -22.68 7.88
C SER A 375 5.83 -22.18 6.83
N LEU A 376 6.96 -21.65 7.28
CA LEU A 376 8.07 -21.26 6.43
C LEU A 376 9.14 -22.36 6.36
N ALA A 377 8.92 -23.48 7.06
CA ALA A 377 9.84 -24.61 7.04
C ALA A 377 10.02 -25.14 5.61
N ARG A 378 11.19 -25.71 5.37
CA ARG A 378 11.44 -26.45 4.13
C ARG A 378 10.40 -27.57 3.99
N TYR A 379 9.87 -27.73 2.79
CA TYR A 379 8.97 -28.84 2.48
C TYR A 379 9.71 -30.19 2.50
N ALA A 380 11.04 -30.21 2.35
CA ALA A 380 11.90 -31.39 2.46
C ALA A 380 13.27 -31.06 3.07
N GLU A 381 13.82 -32.04 3.82
CA GLU A 381 15.19 -31.97 4.36
C GLU A 381 16.26 -32.16 3.28
N GLU A 382 15.94 -32.91 2.23
CA GLU A 382 16.81 -33.02 1.06
C GLU A 382 16.81 -31.68 0.29
N VAL A 383 17.99 -31.30 -0.22
CA VAL A 383 18.15 -30.07 -0.99
C VAL A 383 17.94 -30.37 -2.46
N ALA A 384 16.95 -29.77 -3.08
CA ALA A 384 16.68 -29.91 -4.51
C ALA A 384 17.63 -29.01 -5.33
N TRP A 385 18.92 -29.38 -5.39
CA TRP A 385 19.93 -28.62 -6.13
C TRP A 385 19.58 -28.39 -7.61
N HIS A 386 18.83 -29.34 -8.20
CA HIS A 386 18.38 -29.26 -9.59
C HIS A 386 17.29 -28.19 -9.82
N GLU A 387 16.61 -27.76 -8.75
CA GLU A 387 15.64 -26.66 -8.77
C GLU A 387 16.25 -25.32 -8.32
N GLY A 388 17.57 -25.28 -8.10
CA GLY A 388 18.28 -24.08 -7.67
C GLY A 388 18.24 -23.81 -6.16
N GLU A 389 17.79 -24.78 -5.36
CA GLU A 389 17.78 -24.63 -3.90
C GLU A 389 19.18 -24.59 -3.29
N GLY A 390 19.35 -23.77 -2.27
CA GLY A 390 20.55 -23.73 -1.43
C GLY A 390 20.30 -24.32 -0.04
N VAL A 391 21.40 -24.69 0.64
CA VAL A 391 21.39 -25.20 2.03
C VAL A 391 20.80 -24.20 3.03
N TYR A 392 20.86 -22.90 2.73
CA TYR A 392 20.36 -21.81 3.57
C TYR A 392 18.98 -21.28 3.14
N ALA A 393 18.30 -21.95 2.21
CA ALA A 393 16.93 -21.61 1.82
C ALA A 393 15.97 -22.22 2.85
N ASP A 394 15.88 -21.62 4.04
CA ASP A 394 15.02 -22.08 5.13
C ASP A 394 13.84 -21.15 5.43
N GLY A 395 13.72 -20.04 4.70
CA GLY A 395 12.63 -19.06 4.85
C GLY A 395 12.93 -17.92 5.82
N THR A 396 14.04 -17.98 6.57
CA THR A 396 14.44 -16.93 7.50
C THR A 396 14.77 -15.63 6.75
N GLY A 397 14.25 -14.51 7.23
CA GLY A 397 14.48 -13.18 6.65
C GLY A 397 13.59 -12.84 5.46
N ILE A 398 12.71 -13.75 5.01
CA ILE A 398 11.66 -13.42 4.05
C ILE A 398 10.80 -12.29 4.63
N ALA A 399 10.37 -11.39 3.75
CA ALA A 399 9.50 -10.29 4.11
C ALA A 399 8.31 -10.16 3.17
N LYS A 400 7.15 -9.80 3.72
CA LYS A 400 5.94 -9.49 2.95
C LYS A 400 5.38 -8.15 3.41
N THR A 401 5.03 -7.30 2.44
CA THR A 401 4.33 -6.05 2.70
C THR A 401 2.88 -6.19 2.27
N THR A 402 1.96 -5.87 3.17
CA THR A 402 0.52 -5.75 2.89
C THR A 402 0.10 -4.30 2.95
N GLU A 403 -0.87 -3.92 2.12
CA GLU A 403 -1.39 -2.55 2.01
C GLU A 403 -2.83 -2.48 2.57
N CYS A 404 -3.07 -1.50 3.43
CA CYS A 404 -4.41 -1.10 3.81
C CYS A 404 -4.53 0.43 3.92
N TYR A 405 -5.76 0.92 3.99
CA TYR A 405 -6.07 2.32 4.25
C TYR A 405 -6.90 2.39 5.51
N VAL A 406 -6.69 3.46 6.28
CA VAL A 406 -7.50 3.81 7.45
C VAL A 406 -8.11 5.18 7.19
N LEU A 407 -9.42 5.29 7.30
CA LEU A 407 -10.18 6.53 7.09
C LEU A 407 -10.99 6.84 8.33
N TYR A 408 -10.86 8.05 8.86
CA TYR A 408 -11.73 8.56 9.91
C TYR A 408 -12.79 9.48 9.30
N PHE A 409 -14.04 9.38 9.76
CA PHE A 409 -15.16 10.17 9.23
C PHE A 409 -16.16 10.56 10.32
N GLU A 410 -16.96 11.60 10.04
CA GLU A 410 -18.17 11.95 10.80
C GLU A 410 -19.35 11.18 10.20
N GLU A 411 -20.33 10.75 11.02
CA GLU A 411 -21.39 9.82 10.58
C GLU A 411 -22.21 10.34 9.39
N ASP A 412 -22.42 11.64 9.29
CA ASP A 412 -23.11 12.28 8.16
C ASP A 412 -22.36 12.15 6.82
N ARG A 413 -21.07 11.82 6.86
CA ARG A 413 -20.20 11.57 5.68
C ARG A 413 -19.93 10.08 5.42
N ARG A 414 -20.65 9.16 6.06
CA ARG A 414 -20.44 7.72 5.92
C ARG A 414 -20.50 7.23 4.48
N GLU A 415 -21.43 7.72 3.67
CA GLU A 415 -21.55 7.32 2.26
C GLU A 415 -20.31 7.74 1.44
N GLU A 416 -19.84 8.99 1.62
CA GLU A 416 -18.61 9.48 1.01
C GLU A 416 -17.38 8.71 1.48
N ALA A 417 -17.37 8.30 2.75
CA ALA A 417 -16.31 7.49 3.33
C ALA A 417 -16.23 6.10 2.68
N VAL A 418 -17.37 5.44 2.48
CA VAL A 418 -17.44 4.14 1.77
C VAL A 418 -16.93 4.28 0.33
N GLU A 419 -17.32 5.34 -0.38
CA GLU A 419 -16.84 5.57 -1.75
C GLU A 419 -15.33 5.84 -1.79
N THR A 420 -14.81 6.59 -0.82
CA THR A 420 -13.37 6.83 -0.67
C THR A 420 -12.61 5.53 -0.45
N LEU A 421 -13.12 4.63 0.41
CA LEU A 421 -12.52 3.32 0.67
C LEU A 421 -12.52 2.43 -0.59
N ARG A 422 -13.61 2.43 -1.37
CA ARG A 422 -13.69 1.71 -2.65
C ARG A 422 -12.69 2.23 -3.68
N CYS A 423 -12.57 3.55 -3.80
CA CYS A 423 -11.57 4.19 -4.65
C CYS A 423 -10.14 3.84 -4.21
N ALA A 424 -9.88 3.69 -2.91
CA ALA A 424 -8.56 3.34 -2.39
C ALA A 424 -8.11 1.92 -2.79
N LEU A 425 -9.06 1.00 -3.01
CA LEU A 425 -8.80 -0.36 -3.49
C LEU A 425 -8.46 -0.41 -4.98
N THR A 426 -8.94 0.57 -5.75
CA THR A 426 -8.73 0.69 -7.19
C THR A 426 -7.82 1.87 -7.52
N GLN A 427 -6.55 1.79 -7.10
CA GLN A 427 -5.60 2.89 -7.35
C GLN A 427 -5.49 3.21 -8.85
N PRO A 428 -5.56 4.51 -9.23
CA PRO A 428 -5.42 4.91 -10.62
C PRO A 428 -4.01 4.61 -11.14
N HIS A 429 -3.94 4.09 -12.35
CA HIS A 429 -2.66 3.90 -13.03
C HIS A 429 -2.12 5.23 -13.54
N VAL A 430 -0.96 5.65 -13.04
CA VAL A 430 -0.22 6.79 -13.57
C VAL A 430 0.93 6.26 -14.42
N SER A 431 1.01 6.70 -15.68
CA SER A 431 2.09 6.34 -16.59
C SER A 431 2.67 7.58 -17.24
N VAL A 432 3.97 7.57 -17.54
CA VAL A 432 4.63 8.57 -18.39
C VAL A 432 4.64 8.05 -19.82
N SER A 433 4.45 8.95 -20.80
CA SER A 433 4.55 8.61 -22.23
C SER A 433 5.80 7.75 -22.52
N SER A 434 5.60 6.60 -23.17
CA SER A 434 6.68 5.69 -23.57
C SER A 434 7.68 6.36 -24.52
N GLU A 435 7.21 7.23 -25.42
CA GLU A 435 8.07 8.04 -26.31
C GLU A 435 8.98 8.99 -25.51
N TRP A 436 8.47 9.57 -24.40
CA TRP A 436 9.29 10.40 -23.53
C TRP A 436 10.32 9.58 -22.76
N MET A 437 9.93 8.41 -22.25
CA MET A 437 10.83 7.48 -21.55
C MET A 437 11.99 7.01 -22.44
N ASP A 438 11.67 6.64 -23.69
CA ASP A 438 12.63 6.24 -24.72
C ASP A 438 13.62 7.37 -25.02
N ARG A 439 13.11 8.58 -25.32
CA ARG A 439 13.96 9.77 -25.55
C ARG A 439 14.87 10.11 -24.37
N CYS A 440 14.43 9.89 -23.14
CA CYS A 440 15.25 10.16 -21.96
C CYS A 440 16.40 9.17 -21.80
N GLY A 441 16.28 7.95 -22.34
CA GLY A 441 17.21 6.83 -22.06
C GLY A 441 17.27 6.41 -20.59
N ALA A 442 16.39 6.93 -19.73
CA ALA A 442 16.51 6.82 -18.27
C ALA A 442 16.30 5.40 -17.74
N ALA A 443 15.54 4.58 -18.48
CA ALA A 443 15.29 3.17 -18.17
C ALA A 443 16.17 2.19 -19.00
N GLY A 444 17.20 2.71 -19.67
CA GLY A 444 18.06 1.94 -20.59
C GLY A 444 17.58 2.05 -22.04
N GLY A 445 18.52 2.17 -22.98
CA GLY A 445 18.24 2.34 -24.42
C GLY A 445 17.96 1.03 -25.17
N PHE A 446 17.58 -0.04 -24.47
CA PHE A 446 17.39 -1.38 -25.05
C PHE A 446 15.95 -1.65 -25.52
N ALA A 447 14.99 -0.79 -25.15
CA ALA A 447 13.59 -0.88 -25.55
C ALA A 447 13.17 0.44 -26.22
N ALA A 448 13.17 0.46 -27.55
CA ALA A 448 12.69 1.61 -28.31
C ALA A 448 11.16 1.61 -28.36
N SER A 449 10.56 2.81 -28.35
CA SER A 449 9.12 2.94 -28.54
C SER A 449 8.75 2.55 -29.98
N THR A 450 7.80 1.62 -30.15
CA THR A 450 7.29 1.23 -31.48
C THR A 450 6.43 2.37 -32.03
N SER A 451 7.05 3.43 -32.55
CA SER A 451 6.32 4.50 -33.23
C SER A 451 5.80 3.97 -34.58
N ILE A 452 4.53 3.56 -34.62
CA ILE A 452 3.82 3.45 -35.89
C ILE A 452 3.61 4.88 -36.39
N GLY A 453 4.26 5.22 -37.50
CA GLY A 453 4.42 6.58 -38.00
C GLY A 453 3.13 7.39 -38.12
N GLY A 454 3.21 8.64 -37.67
CA GLY A 454 2.25 9.71 -37.94
C GLY A 454 2.91 11.04 -37.62
N GLY A 455 3.52 11.67 -38.62
CA GLY A 455 4.28 12.90 -38.44
C GLY A 455 3.41 14.08 -37.99
N LYS A 456 3.94 14.88 -37.04
CA LYS A 456 4.10 16.33 -37.19
C LYS A 456 4.92 16.90 -36.02
N GLN A 457 5.64 17.96 -36.36
CA GLN A 457 6.69 18.64 -35.61
C GLN A 457 6.22 19.21 -34.26
N GLY A 458 7.09 19.06 -33.25
CA GLY A 458 7.48 20.10 -32.29
C GLY A 458 6.45 20.65 -31.31
N ILE A 459 6.19 19.92 -30.22
CA ILE A 459 5.88 20.49 -28.89
C ILE A 459 6.52 19.57 -27.82
N LEU A 460 7.41 20.12 -26.99
CA LEU A 460 8.05 19.45 -25.86
C LEU A 460 7.05 19.33 -24.69
N ALA A 461 6.50 18.14 -24.46
CA ALA A 461 5.70 17.83 -23.27
C ALA A 461 5.86 16.35 -22.87
N GLY A 462 6.32 16.11 -21.65
CA GLY A 462 6.15 14.82 -20.98
C GLY A 462 4.70 14.71 -20.53
N SER A 463 3.87 14.03 -21.32
CA SER A 463 2.47 13.74 -20.97
C SER A 463 2.40 12.45 -20.16
N ALA A 464 1.68 12.48 -19.04
CA ALA A 464 1.22 11.28 -18.37
C ALA A 464 -0.17 10.92 -18.92
N ARG A 465 -0.35 9.72 -19.48
CA ARG A 465 -1.67 9.29 -20.02
C ARG A 465 -2.20 8.10 -19.20
N VAL A 466 -3.51 8.12 -18.98
CA VAL A 466 -4.31 6.94 -18.65
C VAL A 466 -5.03 6.53 -19.95
N ARG A 467 -5.16 5.25 -20.28
CA ARG A 467 -5.80 4.86 -21.57
C ARG A 467 -6.37 3.44 -21.57
N GLU A 468 -7.54 3.29 -22.19
CA GLU A 468 -7.99 2.07 -22.87
C GLU A 468 -8.21 2.35 -24.36
N GLY A 469 -7.92 1.37 -25.22
CA GLY A 469 -7.76 1.57 -26.67
C GLY A 469 -8.80 0.89 -27.56
N ARG A 470 -9.14 1.56 -28.67
CA ARG A 470 -9.55 0.97 -29.95
C ARG A 470 -9.02 1.83 -31.11
N PRO A 471 -8.66 1.26 -32.29
CA PRO A 471 -8.19 2.04 -33.43
C PRO A 471 -9.17 2.07 -34.62
N GLU A 472 -9.17 3.17 -35.36
CA GLU A 472 -9.73 3.30 -36.72
C GLU A 472 -8.61 3.53 -37.74
N ALA A 473 -8.85 3.11 -38.99
CA ALA A 473 -7.89 3.03 -40.10
C ALA A 473 -8.27 3.97 -41.27
N ARG A 474 -7.27 4.50 -41.99
CA ARG A 474 -7.33 4.95 -43.41
C ARG A 474 -5.91 4.91 -44.03
N SER A 475 -5.68 4.12 -45.07
CA SER A 475 -5.80 4.32 -46.54
C SER A 475 -4.53 4.85 -47.21
N ALA A 476 -3.97 4.01 -48.08
CA ALA A 476 -2.72 4.20 -48.82
C ALA A 476 -2.92 4.91 -50.16
N GLN A 477 -1.87 5.55 -50.67
CA GLN A 477 -1.75 5.94 -52.08
C GLN A 477 -0.30 5.76 -52.58
N GLU A 478 -0.20 5.27 -53.80
CA GLU A 478 0.96 4.70 -54.50
C GLU A 478 1.95 5.73 -55.07
N SER A 479 3.19 5.32 -55.31
CA SER A 479 3.85 5.49 -56.64
C SER A 479 5.22 4.77 -56.72
N ARG A 480 5.55 4.35 -57.94
CA ARG A 480 6.60 3.40 -58.36
C ARG A 480 8.00 4.03 -58.54
N PRO A 481 9.07 3.22 -58.66
CA PRO A 481 10.47 3.66 -58.61
C PRO A 481 11.09 3.85 -60.01
N GLU A 482 12.15 4.67 -60.05
CA GLU A 482 13.11 4.75 -61.16
C GLU A 482 14.46 4.11 -60.77
N SER A 483 15.21 3.76 -61.81
CA SER A 483 16.29 2.78 -61.89
C SER A 483 17.71 3.33 -61.67
N ASP A 484 18.68 2.40 -61.78
CA ASP A 484 20.11 2.57 -62.02
C ASP A 484 20.98 2.91 -60.78
N SER A 485 22.20 2.42 -60.62
CA SER A 485 23.02 1.39 -61.26
C SER A 485 24.26 1.22 -60.34
N GLU A 486 24.89 0.04 -60.40
CA GLU A 486 26.30 -0.26 -60.12
C GLU A 486 27.03 0.35 -58.89
N ARG A 487 27.49 -0.49 -57.95
CA ARG A 487 28.93 -0.83 -57.76
C ARG A 487 29.27 -1.53 -56.43
N GLU A 488 30.21 -2.46 -56.59
CA GLU A 488 31.30 -2.82 -55.68
C GLU A 488 30.99 -3.59 -54.38
N SER A 489 31.34 -4.89 -54.45
CA SER A 489 31.46 -5.84 -53.36
C SER A 489 32.46 -5.38 -52.29
N ARG A 490 31.93 -4.97 -51.13
CA ARG A 490 32.65 -4.88 -49.85
C ARG A 490 32.51 -6.21 -49.08
N PRO A 491 33.50 -6.59 -48.25
CA PRO A 491 33.44 -7.81 -47.45
C PRO A 491 32.19 -7.79 -46.56
N GLU A 492 31.49 -8.93 -46.46
CA GLU A 492 30.20 -9.05 -45.76
C GLU A 492 30.32 -8.56 -44.31
N SER A 493 29.93 -7.30 -44.09
CA SER A 493 29.47 -6.84 -42.80
C SER A 493 28.37 -7.80 -42.36
N ILE A 494 28.43 -8.30 -41.12
CA ILE A 494 27.31 -8.99 -40.47
C ILE A 494 26.06 -8.16 -40.77
N ARG A 495 25.22 -8.63 -41.69
CA ARG A 495 23.98 -7.92 -42.03
C ARG A 495 23.09 -8.09 -40.82
N THR A 496 23.01 -7.06 -40.00
CA THR A 496 21.91 -6.93 -39.05
C THR A 496 20.64 -7.14 -39.86
N PRO A 497 19.78 -8.13 -39.52
CA PRO A 497 18.58 -8.38 -40.29
C PRO A 497 17.84 -7.07 -40.45
N GLN A 498 17.51 -6.69 -41.69
CA GLN A 498 16.61 -5.56 -41.88
C GLN A 498 15.26 -5.95 -41.31
N VAL A 499 14.96 -5.44 -40.11
CA VAL A 499 13.69 -5.69 -39.43
C VAL A 499 12.61 -5.02 -40.27
N SER A 500 11.78 -5.83 -40.93
CA SER A 500 10.65 -5.32 -41.69
C SER A 500 9.53 -4.88 -40.73
N PRO A 501 8.69 -3.91 -41.12
CA PRO A 501 7.51 -3.55 -40.32
C PRO A 501 6.58 -4.74 -40.03
N GLU A 502 6.58 -5.74 -40.90
CA GLU A 502 5.81 -6.97 -40.70
C GLU A 502 6.42 -7.86 -39.60
N MET A 503 7.75 -8.01 -39.57
CA MET A 503 8.45 -8.73 -38.50
C MET A 503 8.21 -8.07 -37.14
N THR A 504 8.26 -6.74 -37.05
CA THR A 504 7.96 -6.00 -35.82
C THR A 504 6.52 -6.25 -35.36
N ARG A 505 5.53 -6.11 -36.24
CA ARG A 505 4.13 -6.39 -35.90
C ARG A 505 3.92 -7.84 -35.45
N SER A 506 4.65 -8.79 -36.04
CA SER A 506 4.56 -10.19 -35.63
C SER A 506 5.13 -10.40 -34.23
N ALA A 507 6.30 -9.80 -33.93
CA ALA A 507 6.90 -9.86 -32.61
C ALA A 507 6.01 -9.20 -31.54
N ASP A 508 5.43 -8.02 -31.82
CA ASP A 508 4.49 -7.33 -30.92
C ASP A 508 3.27 -8.20 -30.58
N ARG A 509 2.72 -8.88 -31.60
CA ARG A 509 1.61 -9.84 -31.38
C ARG A 509 2.05 -11.03 -30.53
N MET A 510 3.25 -11.56 -30.73
CA MET A 510 3.76 -12.67 -29.91
C MET A 510 3.95 -12.26 -28.45
N LEU A 511 4.54 -11.08 -28.20
CA LEU A 511 4.71 -10.56 -26.84
C LEU A 511 3.38 -10.26 -26.15
N THR A 512 2.42 -9.67 -26.88
CA THR A 512 1.06 -9.45 -26.37
C THR A 512 0.39 -10.78 -26.05
N GLY A 513 0.45 -11.75 -26.96
CA GLY A 513 -0.11 -13.09 -26.75
C GLY A 513 0.53 -13.83 -25.58
N PHE A 514 1.84 -13.66 -25.36
CA PHE A 514 2.53 -14.19 -24.19
C PHE A 514 2.05 -13.54 -22.89
N ALA A 515 1.94 -12.20 -22.84
CA ALA A 515 1.42 -11.49 -21.67
C ALA A 515 -0.03 -11.90 -21.34
N ASP A 516 -0.89 -12.01 -22.35
CA ASP A 516 -2.27 -12.49 -22.20
C ASP A 516 -2.33 -13.94 -21.72
N TRP A 517 -1.44 -14.80 -22.24
CA TRP A 517 -1.31 -16.18 -21.80
C TRP A 517 -0.85 -16.25 -20.33
N LEU A 518 0.15 -15.47 -19.91
CA LEU A 518 0.57 -15.41 -18.50
C LEU A 518 -0.56 -14.94 -17.59
N ALA A 519 -1.19 -13.81 -17.92
CA ALA A 519 -2.29 -13.26 -17.12
C ALA A 519 -3.45 -14.26 -16.96
N ARG A 520 -3.73 -15.04 -18.02
CA ARG A 520 -4.71 -16.13 -17.96
C ARG A 520 -4.25 -17.29 -17.08
N ASN A 521 -2.99 -17.70 -17.16
CA ASN A 521 -2.46 -18.81 -16.37
C ASN A 521 -2.34 -18.47 -14.89
N ILE A 522 -2.06 -17.22 -14.52
CA ILE A 522 -2.14 -16.76 -13.13
C ILE A 522 -3.54 -17.05 -12.57
N ARG A 523 -4.59 -16.72 -13.33
CA ARG A 523 -5.99 -16.96 -12.94
C ARG A 523 -6.34 -18.45 -12.92
N LEU A 524 -6.02 -19.19 -13.99
CA LEU A 524 -6.35 -20.62 -14.10
C LEU A 524 -5.57 -21.48 -13.10
N GLY A 525 -4.30 -21.17 -12.91
CA GLY A 525 -3.40 -21.83 -11.96
C GLY A 525 -3.58 -21.34 -10.52
N ARG A 526 -4.39 -20.29 -10.31
CA ARG A 526 -4.68 -19.66 -9.01
C ARG A 526 -3.40 -19.34 -8.23
N TRP A 527 -2.48 -18.63 -8.90
CA TRP A 527 -1.21 -18.19 -8.30
C TRP A 527 -1.45 -16.97 -7.39
N TYR A 528 -2.14 -17.26 -6.30
CA TYR A 528 -2.64 -16.36 -5.28
C TYR A 528 -2.32 -16.94 -3.91
N GLY A 529 -2.15 -16.07 -2.94
CA GLY A 529 -1.78 -16.44 -1.58
C GLY A 529 -0.95 -15.33 -0.94
N TYR A 530 -0.89 -15.35 0.39
CA TYR A 530 -0.19 -14.34 1.18
C TYR A 530 1.25 -14.09 0.71
N LEU A 531 2.03 -15.15 0.45
CA LEU A 531 3.40 -15.05 -0.08
C LEU A 531 3.48 -15.23 -1.60
N ASP A 532 2.53 -15.96 -2.21
CA ASP A 532 2.62 -16.41 -3.61
C ASP A 532 2.18 -15.34 -4.61
N TYR A 533 1.24 -14.47 -4.22
CA TYR A 533 0.72 -13.46 -5.13
C TYR A 533 1.77 -12.44 -5.53
N GLY A 534 1.99 -12.36 -6.85
CA GLY A 534 3.01 -11.53 -7.49
C GLY A 534 4.09 -12.35 -8.20
N ASP A 535 4.12 -13.67 -7.99
CA ASP A 535 5.05 -14.59 -8.65
C ASP A 535 4.37 -15.50 -9.69
N VAL A 536 5.17 -16.24 -10.45
CA VAL A 536 4.74 -17.18 -11.49
C VAL A 536 5.56 -18.47 -11.44
N ARG A 537 5.01 -19.58 -11.95
CA ARG A 537 5.78 -20.83 -12.08
C ARG A 537 6.82 -20.72 -13.20
N ALA A 538 7.99 -21.31 -12.96
CA ALA A 538 9.12 -21.25 -13.89
C ALA A 538 9.00 -22.21 -15.08
N THR A 539 8.43 -23.40 -14.87
CA THR A 539 8.31 -24.46 -15.88
C THR A 539 6.92 -25.05 -15.91
N TRP A 540 6.56 -25.64 -17.05
CA TRP A 540 5.31 -26.33 -17.27
C TRP A 540 5.58 -27.81 -17.49
N ASP A 541 4.90 -28.67 -16.72
CA ASP A 541 4.86 -30.11 -16.99
C ASP A 541 3.60 -30.40 -17.82
N GLU A 542 3.79 -31.08 -18.96
CA GLU A 542 2.72 -31.46 -19.89
C GLU A 542 1.79 -32.56 -19.35
#